data_AF-K2SPQ2-F1
#
_entry.id   AF-K2SPQ2-F1
#
_cell.length_a   1.000
_cell.length_b   1.000
_cell.length_c   1.000
_cell.angle_alpha   90.00
_cell.angle_beta   90.00
_cell.angle_gamma   90.00
#
_symmetry.space_group_name_H-M   'P 1'
#
loop_
_entity.id
_entity.type
_entity.pdbx_description
1 polymer ?
#
loop_
_entity_poly.entity_id
_entity_poly.type
_entity_poly.pdbx_seq_one_letter_code
_entity_poly.pdbx_strand_id
1 'polypeptide(L)'
;MAFRDLGLGLLLAQLGAATGPFLQELNGSWVIGNDLWNVTQGPVYGKPLYYKGKDVIGEAVGHYVGYNGENNLNFTSAEIVARGDNYIDVSFSATQGEFHWVIFDDLPGAYQYFVNRALPTLGVFRSLFRLDNETFPRGRTNIKDDILPPFSLYVGAPEVQDETFQLPNGTYLTKYDWSAFIRDIDFYGVYGDNFGSWYIRPGEDYFNGNHLKQELIVCALLPLRPKIRNREEKGGARAPG
;
A
#
# COMPACT_ATOMS: atom_id res chain seq x y z
N MET A 1 16.69 3.26 -44.84
CA MET A 1 17.09 2.24 -43.87
C MET A 1 18.04 2.92 -42.89
N ALA A 2 17.53 3.36 -41.74
CA ALA A 2 18.31 4.02 -40.71
C ALA A 2 17.73 3.59 -39.36
N PHE A 3 18.39 2.61 -38.74
CA PHE A 3 18.12 2.24 -37.36
C PHE A 3 18.63 3.38 -36.47
N ARG A 4 17.73 3.98 -35.70
CA ARG A 4 18.08 4.86 -34.60
C ARG A 4 18.08 4.03 -33.33
N ASP A 5 19.29 3.77 -32.85
CA ASP A 5 19.57 3.28 -31.52
C ASP A 5 18.97 4.23 -30.47
N LEU A 6 18.08 3.69 -29.64
CA LEU A 6 17.68 4.27 -28.35
C LEU A 6 17.83 3.15 -27.33
N GLY A 7 19.06 2.98 -26.85
CA GLY A 7 19.33 2.14 -25.69
C GLY A 7 18.65 2.76 -24.47
N LEU A 8 17.56 2.14 -24.00
CA LEU A 8 17.07 2.34 -22.65
C LEU A 8 18.14 1.81 -21.70
N GLY A 9 18.79 2.71 -20.97
CA GLY A 9 19.64 2.34 -19.85
C GLY A 9 18.78 1.68 -18.77
N LEU A 10 18.78 0.35 -18.71
CA LEU A 10 18.44 -0.40 -17.51
C LEU A 10 19.50 -0.04 -16.47
N LEU A 11 19.18 0.85 -15.54
CA LEU A 11 19.95 0.98 -14.31
C LEU A 11 19.60 -0.24 -13.44
N LEU A 12 20.19 -1.39 -13.78
CA LEU A 12 20.38 -2.47 -12.83
C LEU A 12 21.32 -1.92 -11.75
N ALA A 13 20.74 -1.32 -10.72
CA ALA A 13 21.40 -1.30 -9.44
C ALA A 13 21.51 -2.76 -9.00
N GLN A 14 22.57 -3.44 -9.47
CA GLN A 14 23.18 -4.50 -8.68
C GLN A 14 23.66 -3.84 -7.40
N LEU A 15 22.74 -3.66 -6.47
CA LEU A 15 23.05 -3.62 -5.05
C LEU A 15 23.92 -4.86 -4.85
N GLY A 16 25.22 -4.65 -4.58
CA GLY A 16 26.03 -5.72 -4.02
C GLY A 16 25.21 -6.32 -2.89
N ALA A 17 25.06 -7.65 -2.88
CA ALA A 17 24.29 -8.36 -1.86
C ALA A 17 24.55 -7.66 -0.53
N ALA A 18 23.51 -7.06 0.04
CA ALA A 18 23.68 -6.47 1.34
C ALA A 18 24.06 -7.63 2.28
N THR A 19 24.59 -7.29 3.43
CA THR A 19 24.92 -8.31 4.44
C THR A 19 23.98 -8.11 5.61
N GLY A 20 22.69 -7.93 5.30
CA GLY A 20 21.66 -7.45 6.21
C GLY A 20 20.91 -6.20 5.72
N PRO A 21 20.12 -5.58 6.59
CA PRO A 21 19.18 -4.54 6.22
C PRO A 21 19.86 -3.20 6.02
N PHE A 22 19.28 -2.39 5.14
CA PHE A 22 19.91 -1.16 4.69
C PHE A 22 18.89 -0.03 4.44
N LEU A 23 19.44 1.19 4.43
CA LEU A 23 18.84 2.40 3.89
C LEU A 23 19.86 2.99 2.92
N GLN A 24 19.45 3.21 1.68
CA GLN A 24 20.23 3.93 0.68
C GLN A 24 19.45 5.15 0.22
N GLU A 25 20.05 6.33 0.38
CA GLU A 25 19.50 7.56 -0.16
C GLU A 25 19.85 7.71 -1.66
N LEU A 26 18.86 8.14 -2.43
CA LEU A 26 18.95 8.52 -3.83
C LEU A 26 18.52 9.99 -3.97
N ASN A 27 18.54 10.53 -5.19
CA ASN A 27 18.12 11.91 -5.43
C ASN A 27 16.59 12.07 -5.24
N GLY A 28 16.15 12.37 -4.01
CA GLY A 28 14.76 12.57 -3.63
C GLY A 28 13.94 11.29 -3.40
N SER A 29 14.60 10.15 -3.19
CA SER A 29 13.97 8.88 -2.81
C SER A 29 14.94 8.03 -1.99
N TRP A 30 14.44 6.97 -1.38
CA TRP A 30 15.20 6.10 -0.49
C TRP A 30 14.89 4.64 -0.77
N VAL A 31 15.92 3.81 -0.90
CA VAL A 31 15.76 2.36 -1.01
C VAL A 31 15.97 1.77 0.38
N ILE A 32 14.98 1.02 0.86
CA ILE A 32 15.06 0.28 2.11
C ILE A 32 14.80 -1.20 1.83
N GLY A 33 15.38 -2.06 2.65
CA GLY A 33 15.17 -3.50 2.54
C GLY A 33 16.28 -4.30 3.19
N ASN A 34 16.39 -5.55 2.76
CA ASN A 34 17.43 -6.51 3.11
C ASN A 34 17.74 -7.38 1.88
N ASP A 35 18.37 -8.53 2.11
CA ASP A 35 18.80 -9.44 1.05
C ASP A 35 17.66 -10.21 0.37
N LEU A 36 16.46 -10.18 0.96
CA LEU A 36 15.29 -10.90 0.48
C LEU A 36 14.36 -10.00 -0.33
N TRP A 37 14.26 -8.72 0.06
CA TRP A 37 13.36 -7.75 -0.54
C TRP A 37 13.86 -6.32 -0.41
N ASN A 38 13.41 -5.44 -1.29
CA ASN A 38 13.60 -4.00 -1.13
C ASN A 38 12.45 -3.22 -1.76
N VAL A 39 12.25 -1.99 -1.31
CA VAL A 39 11.31 -1.03 -1.88
C VAL A 39 11.97 0.33 -2.03
N THR A 40 11.70 0.99 -3.15
CA THR A 40 12.11 2.39 -3.36
C THR A 40 10.99 3.31 -2.89
N GLN A 41 11.17 3.95 -1.74
CA GLN A 41 10.27 4.96 -1.20
C GLN A 41 10.60 6.33 -1.80
N GLY A 42 9.69 6.87 -2.63
CA GLY A 42 9.71 8.28 -2.99
C GLY A 42 9.10 9.16 -1.90
N PRO A 43 8.87 10.47 -2.16
CA PRO A 43 8.27 11.36 -1.18
C PRO A 43 6.84 10.93 -0.78
N VAL A 44 6.10 10.28 -1.68
CA VAL A 44 4.72 9.86 -1.43
C VAL A 44 4.53 8.36 -1.58
N TYR A 45 5.06 7.78 -2.66
CA TYR A 45 4.80 6.38 -3.02
C TYR A 45 6.05 5.53 -2.92
N GLY A 46 5.89 4.31 -2.39
CA GLY A 46 6.90 3.25 -2.41
C GLY A 46 6.70 2.34 -3.62
N LYS A 47 7.58 2.45 -4.61
CA LYS A 47 7.62 1.65 -5.84
C LYS A 47 8.97 1.87 -6.57
N PRO A 48 9.59 0.84 -7.17
CA PRO A 48 9.20 -0.58 -7.19
C PRO A 48 9.39 -1.29 -5.84
N LEU A 49 8.81 -2.49 -5.68
CA LEU A 49 9.10 -3.41 -4.58
C LEU A 49 9.56 -4.75 -5.15
N TYR A 50 10.82 -5.08 -4.95
CA TYR A 50 11.40 -6.34 -5.40
C TYR A 50 11.32 -7.39 -4.30
N TYR A 51 10.78 -8.57 -4.63
CA TYR A 51 10.86 -9.77 -3.82
C TYR A 51 11.13 -10.97 -4.73
N LYS A 52 12.13 -11.81 -4.38
CA LYS A 52 12.61 -12.91 -5.24
C LYS A 52 12.94 -12.46 -6.68
N GLY A 53 13.50 -11.26 -6.83
CA GLY A 53 13.88 -10.69 -8.13
C GLY A 53 12.71 -10.21 -9.01
N LYS A 54 11.46 -10.28 -8.54
CA LYS A 54 10.28 -9.74 -9.24
C LYS A 54 9.81 -8.45 -8.59
N ASP A 55 9.52 -7.42 -9.40
CA ASP A 55 8.73 -6.28 -8.94
C ASP A 55 7.28 -6.72 -8.75
N VAL A 56 6.82 -6.78 -7.50
CA VAL A 56 5.47 -7.24 -7.14
C VAL A 56 4.45 -6.10 -7.12
N ILE A 57 4.87 -4.86 -7.35
CA ILE A 57 3.94 -3.73 -7.55
C ILE A 57 3.52 -3.61 -9.01
N GLY A 58 4.43 -3.89 -9.96
CA GLY A 58 4.12 -3.87 -11.39
C GLY A 58 3.63 -2.49 -11.84
N GLU A 59 2.48 -2.40 -12.51
CA GLU A 59 1.90 -1.11 -12.93
C GLU A 59 1.09 -0.40 -11.84
N ALA A 60 0.91 -1.02 -10.66
CA ALA A 60 0.13 -0.42 -9.58
C ALA A 60 0.83 0.79 -8.95
N VAL A 61 0.10 1.56 -8.14
CA VAL A 61 0.61 2.79 -7.50
C VAL A 61 1.68 2.51 -6.43
N GLY A 62 1.67 1.32 -5.82
CA GLY A 62 2.62 0.93 -4.78
C GLY A 62 2.16 1.23 -3.35
N HIS A 63 3.13 1.35 -2.44
CA HIS A 63 2.90 1.66 -1.03
C HIS A 63 2.63 3.15 -0.83
N TYR A 64 1.75 3.50 0.11
CA TYR A 64 1.68 4.84 0.66
C TYR A 64 1.05 4.83 2.05
N VAL A 65 1.30 5.93 2.76
CA VAL A 65 0.69 6.24 4.05
C VAL A 65 -0.15 7.50 3.90
N GLY A 66 -1.36 7.51 4.44
CA GLY A 66 -2.25 8.65 4.29
C GLY A 66 -3.36 8.73 5.34
N TYR A 67 -4.05 9.86 5.35
CA TYR A 67 -5.13 10.19 6.26
C TYR A 67 -6.29 10.89 5.53
N ASN A 68 -7.49 10.79 6.11
CA ASN A 68 -8.73 11.42 5.59
C ASN A 68 -9.03 11.08 4.11
N GLY A 69 -8.68 9.87 3.67
CA GLY A 69 -9.01 9.33 2.34
C GLY A 69 -8.16 9.87 1.18
N GLU A 70 -7.86 11.18 1.16
CA GLU A 70 -7.23 11.84 0.01
C GLU A 70 -5.84 12.42 0.30
N ASN A 71 -5.44 12.53 1.57
CA ASN A 71 -4.16 13.13 1.94
C ASN A 71 -3.12 12.05 2.19
N ASN A 72 -2.05 12.04 1.41
CA ASN A 72 -0.90 11.19 1.69
C ASN A 72 0.11 11.96 2.56
N LEU A 73 0.88 11.23 3.36
CA LEU A 73 2.09 11.76 3.93
C LEU A 73 3.07 12.10 2.79
N ASN A 74 3.84 13.17 3.00
CA ASN A 74 4.92 13.56 2.10
C ASN A 74 6.21 13.56 2.89
N PHE A 75 7.04 12.54 2.64
CA PHE A 75 8.28 12.31 3.33
C PHE A 75 9.38 13.24 2.80
N THR A 76 10.06 13.92 3.72
CA THR A 76 11.12 14.89 3.41
C THR A 76 12.52 14.33 3.62
N SER A 77 12.64 13.28 4.45
CA SER A 77 13.91 12.65 4.80
C SER A 77 13.66 11.24 5.33
N ALA A 78 14.70 10.41 5.28
CA ALA A 78 14.74 9.12 5.94
C ALA A 78 16.07 8.94 6.70
N GLU A 79 16.03 8.28 7.85
CA GLU A 79 17.22 8.01 8.66
C GLU A 79 17.10 6.68 9.41
N ILE A 80 18.24 6.05 9.69
CA ILE A 80 18.30 4.90 10.60
C ILE A 80 18.34 5.45 12.02
N VAL A 81 17.23 5.29 12.76
CA VAL A 81 17.09 5.83 14.13
C VAL A 81 17.46 4.82 15.21
N ALA A 82 17.47 3.53 14.87
CA ALA A 82 17.98 2.47 15.74
C ALA A 82 18.64 1.37 14.92
N ARG A 83 19.63 0.71 15.53
CA ARG A 83 20.33 -0.45 14.97
C ARG A 83 20.56 -1.46 16.09
N GLY A 84 20.12 -2.69 15.85
CA GLY A 84 20.48 -3.84 16.67
C GLY A 84 21.44 -4.76 15.92
N ASP A 85 21.70 -5.93 16.49
CA ASP A 85 22.62 -6.92 15.91
C ASP A 85 22.10 -7.49 14.58
N ASN A 86 20.77 -7.57 14.40
CA ASN A 86 20.11 -8.20 13.25
C ASN A 86 18.91 -7.38 12.71
N TYR A 87 18.88 -6.08 13.00
CA TYR A 87 17.84 -5.20 12.50
C TYR A 87 18.27 -3.73 12.43
N ILE A 88 17.55 -2.97 11.61
CA ILE A 88 17.52 -1.49 11.65
C ILE A 88 16.08 -1.01 11.78
N ASP A 89 15.91 0.16 12.39
CA ASP A 89 14.67 0.94 12.35
C ASP A 89 14.91 2.18 11.47
N VAL A 90 14.18 2.27 10.35
CA VAL A 90 14.25 3.38 9.42
C VAL A 90 13.03 4.27 9.60
N SER A 91 13.26 5.51 10.03
CA SER A 91 12.24 6.55 10.15
C SER A 91 12.14 7.38 8.89
N PHE A 92 10.92 7.58 8.40
CA PHE A 92 10.59 8.55 7.35
C PHE A 92 9.83 9.73 7.95
N SER A 93 10.39 10.92 7.82
CA SER A 93 9.84 12.14 8.42
C SER A 93 8.86 12.84 7.49
N ALA A 94 7.67 13.18 8.02
CA ALA A 94 6.70 14.06 7.39
C ALA A 94 6.19 15.10 8.41
N THR A 95 5.53 16.16 7.95
CA THR A 95 4.99 17.21 8.84
C THR A 95 4.08 16.66 9.94
N GLN A 96 3.33 15.60 9.65
CA GLN A 96 2.38 14.99 10.58
C GLN A 96 3.03 14.05 11.61
N GLY A 97 4.25 13.60 11.36
CA GLY A 97 4.97 12.64 12.21
C GLY A 97 5.90 11.72 11.42
N GLU A 98 6.32 10.63 12.08
CA GLU A 98 7.32 9.71 11.57
C GLU A 98 6.71 8.33 11.24
N PHE A 99 6.98 7.82 10.04
CA PHE A 99 6.62 6.46 9.66
C PHE A 99 7.85 5.55 9.68
N HIS A 100 7.77 4.45 10.43
CA HIS A 100 8.92 3.61 10.71
C HIS A 100 8.81 2.25 10.01
N TRP A 101 9.95 1.77 9.51
CA TRP A 101 10.15 0.41 9.02
C TRP A 101 11.23 -0.27 9.84
N VAL A 102 10.86 -1.27 10.63
CA VAL A 102 11.82 -2.11 11.35
C VAL A 102 12.11 -3.34 10.50
N ILE A 103 13.33 -3.42 9.97
CA ILE A 103 13.76 -4.40 8.98
C ILE A 103 14.80 -5.30 9.62
N PHE A 104 14.53 -6.61 9.60
CA PHE A 104 15.43 -7.65 10.09
C PHE A 104 16.18 -8.29 8.93
N ASP A 105 17.37 -8.84 9.18
CA ASP A 105 18.23 -9.47 8.17
C ASP A 105 17.48 -10.55 7.37
N ASP A 106 16.85 -11.51 8.07
CA ASP A 106 16.30 -12.73 7.48
C ASP A 106 14.75 -12.73 7.37
N LEU A 107 14.13 -11.55 7.37
CA LEU A 107 12.67 -11.43 7.30
C LEU A 107 12.22 -10.90 5.92
N PRO A 108 11.41 -11.66 5.13
CA PRO A 108 10.81 -11.16 3.89
C PRO A 108 9.61 -10.25 4.18
N GLY A 109 9.89 -9.11 4.82
CA GLY A 109 8.92 -8.10 5.26
C GLY A 109 9.54 -7.15 6.29
N ALA A 110 8.71 -6.31 6.88
CA ALA A 110 9.12 -5.39 7.95
C ALA A 110 7.98 -5.20 8.96
N TYR A 111 8.32 -4.81 10.18
CA TYR A 111 7.34 -4.22 11.09
C TYR A 111 7.18 -2.74 10.76
N GLN A 112 5.95 -2.24 10.88
CA GLN A 112 5.63 -0.85 10.60
C GLN A 112 4.90 -0.23 11.78
N TYR A 113 5.25 1.01 12.09
CA TYR A 113 4.47 1.84 13.01
C TYR A 113 4.56 3.31 12.64
N PHE A 114 3.65 4.10 13.18
CA PHE A 114 3.61 5.54 12.96
C PHE A 114 3.65 6.27 14.30
N VAL A 115 4.53 7.25 14.42
CA VAL A 115 4.61 8.15 15.56
C VAL A 115 3.89 9.44 15.19
N ASN A 116 2.74 9.67 15.82
CA ASN A 116 1.96 10.87 15.57
C ASN A 116 2.57 12.09 16.29
N ARG A 117 2.81 13.17 15.53
CA ARG A 117 3.27 14.46 16.05
C ARG A 117 2.26 15.58 15.84
N ALA A 118 1.59 15.56 14.71
CA ALA A 118 0.74 16.67 14.25
C ALA A 118 -0.34 16.23 13.25
N LEU A 119 -0.88 15.01 13.38
CA LEU A 119 -2.08 14.65 12.62
C LEU A 119 -3.25 15.57 13.00
N PRO A 120 -4.05 16.01 12.00
CA PRO A 120 -5.25 16.81 12.26
C PRO A 120 -6.37 15.91 12.81
N THR A 121 -7.59 16.43 12.94
CA THR A 121 -8.77 15.59 13.15
C THR A 121 -8.87 14.53 12.05
N LEU A 122 -8.92 13.26 12.47
CA LEU A 122 -8.89 12.10 11.59
C LEU A 122 -10.29 11.51 11.39
N GLY A 123 -10.64 11.25 10.14
CA GLY A 123 -11.64 10.27 9.76
C GLY A 123 -11.02 8.88 9.50
N VAL A 124 -9.79 8.83 8.98
CA VAL A 124 -9.06 7.58 8.72
C VAL A 124 -7.55 7.83 8.72
N PHE A 125 -6.77 6.85 9.16
CA PHE A 125 -5.33 6.74 8.92
C PHE A 125 -5.05 5.35 8.34
N ARG A 126 -4.19 5.27 7.32
CA ARG A 126 -3.90 4.00 6.63
C ARG A 126 -2.46 3.95 6.11
N SER A 127 -1.86 2.77 6.24
CA SER A 127 -0.72 2.30 5.45
C SER A 127 -1.26 1.20 4.55
N LEU A 128 -1.02 1.27 3.24
CA LEU A 128 -1.48 0.23 2.34
C LEU A 128 -0.54 0.02 1.16
N PHE A 129 -0.62 -1.19 0.60
CA PHE A 129 0.04 -1.55 -0.64
C PHE A 129 -0.99 -1.71 -1.75
N ARG A 130 -0.74 -1.08 -2.89
CA ARG A 130 -1.38 -1.44 -4.16
C ARG A 130 -0.40 -2.29 -4.96
N LEU A 131 -0.76 -3.55 -5.15
CA LEU A 131 0.09 -4.58 -5.74
C LEU A 131 -0.42 -4.99 -7.13
N ASP A 132 0.44 -5.66 -7.89
CA ASP A 132 0.10 -6.17 -9.22
C ASP A 132 -1.05 -7.20 -9.16
N ASN A 133 -2.15 -6.94 -9.86
CA ASN A 133 -3.35 -7.76 -9.76
C ASN A 133 -3.24 -9.11 -10.50
N GLU A 134 -2.29 -9.25 -11.42
CA GLU A 134 -1.98 -10.54 -12.07
C GLU A 134 -1.15 -11.43 -11.14
N THR A 135 -0.26 -10.85 -10.34
CA THR A 135 0.55 -11.55 -9.35
C THR A 135 -0.26 -11.99 -8.14
N PHE A 136 -1.25 -11.20 -7.73
CA PHE A 136 -2.06 -11.44 -6.54
C PHE A 136 -3.57 -11.55 -6.86
N PRO A 137 -4.01 -12.61 -7.56
CA PRO A 137 -5.40 -12.77 -7.98
C PRO A 137 -6.35 -13.19 -6.84
N ARG A 138 -5.83 -13.56 -5.66
CA ARG A 138 -6.62 -14.06 -4.53
C ARG A 138 -6.45 -13.19 -3.30
N GLY A 139 -7.50 -13.10 -2.50
CA GLY A 139 -7.51 -12.39 -1.23
C GLY A 139 -7.88 -13.32 -0.09
N ARG A 140 -7.45 -12.97 1.11
CA ARG A 140 -7.83 -13.66 2.34
C ARG A 140 -8.04 -12.70 3.50
N THR A 141 -9.08 -12.99 4.28
CA THR A 141 -9.34 -12.52 5.65
C THR A 141 -9.53 -13.74 6.57
N ASN A 142 -10.00 -13.55 7.79
CA ASN A 142 -10.37 -14.64 8.70
C ASN A 142 -11.67 -15.37 8.32
N ILE A 143 -12.56 -14.72 7.57
CA ILE A 143 -13.88 -15.27 7.20
C ILE A 143 -14.03 -15.54 5.70
N LYS A 144 -13.06 -15.15 4.88
CA LYS A 144 -13.12 -15.24 3.42
C LYS A 144 -11.75 -15.54 2.83
N ASP A 145 -11.70 -16.49 1.91
CA ASP A 145 -10.50 -16.83 1.14
C ASP A 145 -10.95 -17.21 -0.27
N ASP A 146 -10.74 -16.32 -1.24
CA ASP A 146 -11.34 -16.45 -2.57
C ASP A 146 -10.56 -15.65 -3.63
N ILE A 147 -10.95 -15.85 -4.88
CA ILE A 147 -10.49 -15.07 -6.03
C ILE A 147 -11.03 -13.63 -5.92
N LEU A 148 -10.17 -12.65 -6.16
CA LEU A 148 -10.54 -11.26 -6.23
C LEU A 148 -11.28 -10.99 -7.55
N PRO A 149 -12.36 -10.19 -7.56
CA PRO A 149 -13.05 -9.88 -8.80
C PRO A 149 -12.10 -9.20 -9.80
N PRO A 150 -12.05 -9.66 -11.06
CA PRO A 150 -11.14 -9.09 -12.05
C PRO A 150 -11.50 -7.64 -12.36
N PHE A 151 -10.49 -6.84 -12.70
CA PHE A 151 -10.65 -5.41 -12.95
C PHE A 151 -11.70 -5.10 -14.05
N SER A 152 -11.84 -5.98 -15.03
CA SER A 152 -12.79 -5.87 -16.14
C SER A 152 -14.26 -5.77 -15.70
N LEU A 153 -14.62 -6.26 -14.51
CA LEU A 153 -15.99 -6.15 -13.99
C LEU A 153 -16.35 -4.72 -13.56
N TYR A 154 -15.36 -3.88 -13.27
CA TYR A 154 -15.56 -2.50 -12.84
C TYR A 154 -15.52 -1.51 -14.01
N VAL A 155 -14.84 -1.88 -15.10
CA VAL A 155 -14.71 -1.01 -16.28
C VAL A 155 -16.09 -0.79 -16.91
N GLY A 156 -16.57 0.44 -16.83
CA GLY A 156 -17.87 0.84 -17.38
C GLY A 156 -19.08 0.50 -16.51
N ALA A 157 -18.89 -0.16 -15.36
CA ALA A 157 -19.96 -0.37 -14.39
C ALA A 157 -20.31 0.96 -13.69
N PRO A 158 -21.60 1.29 -13.51
CA PRO A 158 -22.00 2.48 -12.77
C PRO A 158 -21.53 2.44 -11.31
N GLU A 159 -20.74 3.44 -10.89
CA GLU A 159 -20.41 3.66 -9.48
C GLU A 159 -21.64 4.27 -8.79
N VAL A 160 -22.23 3.55 -7.84
CA VAL A 160 -23.46 3.97 -7.14
C VAL A 160 -23.18 4.61 -5.78
N GLN A 161 -22.03 4.31 -5.16
CA GLN A 161 -21.59 4.86 -3.89
C GLN A 161 -20.14 4.43 -3.58
N ASP A 162 -19.25 5.33 -3.17
CA ASP A 162 -17.96 5.03 -2.49
C ASP A 162 -17.27 3.69 -2.90
N GLU A 163 -16.89 3.58 -4.17
CA GLU A 163 -16.30 2.38 -4.79
C GLU A 163 -17.18 1.12 -4.72
N THR A 164 -18.49 1.31 -4.89
CA THR A 164 -19.53 0.28 -5.09
C THR A 164 -20.08 0.41 -6.50
N PHE A 165 -20.05 -0.69 -7.25
CA PHE A 165 -20.37 -0.74 -8.67
C PHE A 165 -21.52 -1.70 -8.91
N GLN A 166 -22.53 -1.25 -9.65
CA GLN A 166 -23.63 -2.11 -10.06
C GLN A 166 -23.27 -2.87 -11.34
N LEU A 167 -23.37 -4.20 -11.29
CA LEU A 167 -23.14 -5.07 -12.44
C LEU A 167 -24.39 -5.15 -13.33
N PRO A 168 -24.25 -5.57 -14.62
CA PRO A 168 -25.38 -5.67 -15.55
C PRO A 168 -26.51 -6.61 -15.10
N ASN A 169 -26.21 -7.61 -14.27
CA ASN A 169 -27.18 -8.53 -13.68
C ASN A 169 -27.92 -7.96 -12.45
N GLY A 170 -27.64 -6.71 -12.08
CA GLY A 170 -28.25 -6.02 -10.94
C GLY A 170 -27.56 -6.26 -9.58
N THR A 171 -26.54 -7.13 -9.50
CA THR A 171 -25.76 -7.32 -8.26
C THR A 171 -24.71 -6.22 -8.10
N TYR A 172 -24.09 -6.13 -6.93
CA TYR A 172 -23.08 -5.11 -6.63
C TYR A 172 -21.73 -5.74 -6.30
N LEU A 173 -20.66 -5.06 -6.70
CA LEU A 173 -19.33 -5.27 -6.16
C LEU A 173 -18.95 -4.03 -5.36
N THR A 174 -18.40 -4.21 -4.16
CA THR A 174 -18.02 -3.09 -3.31
C THR A 174 -16.65 -3.32 -2.68
N LYS A 175 -15.91 -2.23 -2.45
CA LYS A 175 -14.69 -2.28 -1.64
C LYS A 175 -14.93 -2.95 -0.29
N TYR A 176 -16.15 -2.89 0.24
CA TYR A 176 -16.50 -3.49 1.53
C TYR A 176 -16.67 -5.02 1.52
N ASP A 177 -16.64 -5.68 0.35
CA ASP A 177 -16.86 -7.14 0.19
C ASP A 177 -15.82 -8.01 0.92
N TRP A 178 -14.73 -7.40 1.35
CA TRP A 178 -13.61 -8.01 2.05
C TRP A 178 -13.35 -7.33 3.40
N SER A 179 -14.36 -6.66 3.96
CA SER A 179 -14.30 -6.14 5.33
C SER A 179 -14.47 -7.28 6.32
N ALA A 180 -13.85 -7.15 7.49
CA ALA A 180 -13.99 -8.11 8.57
C ALA A 180 -13.85 -7.42 9.94
N PHE A 181 -14.36 -8.08 10.98
CA PHE A 181 -14.22 -7.60 12.36
C PHE A 181 -12.77 -7.65 12.80
N ILE A 182 -12.25 -6.54 13.32
CA ILE A 182 -10.83 -6.42 13.70
C ILE A 182 -10.43 -7.51 14.71
N ARG A 183 -11.28 -7.72 15.73
CA ARG A 183 -11.05 -8.63 16.86
C ARG A 183 -10.79 -10.08 16.45
N ASP A 184 -11.37 -10.51 15.33
CA ASP A 184 -11.36 -11.92 14.95
C ASP A 184 -10.33 -12.19 13.83
N ILE A 185 -9.60 -11.17 13.36
CA ILE A 185 -8.63 -11.28 12.27
C ILE A 185 -7.27 -11.75 12.81
N ASP A 186 -6.80 -12.88 12.28
CA ASP A 186 -5.47 -13.42 12.50
C ASP A 186 -4.42 -12.72 11.64
N PHE A 187 -4.61 -12.78 10.32
CA PHE A 187 -3.83 -12.09 9.31
C PHE A 187 -4.67 -11.98 8.05
N TYR A 188 -4.24 -11.11 7.15
CA TYR A 188 -4.98 -10.89 5.91
C TYR A 188 -4.07 -10.36 4.83
N GLY A 189 -4.54 -10.43 3.60
CA GLY A 189 -3.79 -9.92 2.48
C GLY A 189 -4.19 -10.56 1.18
N VAL A 190 -3.23 -10.56 0.25
CA VAL A 190 -3.43 -11.05 -1.11
C VAL A 190 -2.32 -12.00 -1.51
N TYR A 191 -2.65 -12.98 -2.35
CA TYR A 191 -1.72 -14.01 -2.75
C TYR A 191 -2.01 -14.53 -4.17
N GLY A 192 -1.01 -15.20 -4.74
CA GLY A 192 -1.08 -15.99 -5.96
C GLY A 192 -0.20 -17.22 -5.81
N ASP A 193 0.07 -17.92 -6.91
CA ASP A 193 0.75 -19.22 -6.85
C ASP A 193 2.19 -19.14 -6.29
N ASN A 194 2.87 -18.01 -6.50
CA ASN A 194 4.30 -17.86 -6.17
C ASN A 194 4.60 -16.76 -5.13
N PHE A 195 3.62 -15.89 -4.85
CA PHE A 195 3.81 -14.68 -4.06
C PHE A 195 2.63 -14.46 -3.12
N GLY A 196 2.90 -13.92 -1.93
CA GLY A 196 1.90 -13.49 -0.96
C GLY A 196 2.34 -12.19 -0.29
N SER A 197 1.39 -11.32 0.02
CA SER A 197 1.60 -10.10 0.79
C SER A 197 0.58 -10.06 1.91
N TRP A 198 1.07 -9.98 3.14
CA TRP A 198 0.27 -10.21 4.35
C TRP A 198 0.47 -9.06 5.34
N TYR A 199 -0.63 -8.58 5.90
CA TYR A 199 -0.64 -7.82 7.13
C TYR A 199 -0.85 -8.78 8.29
N ILE A 200 0.11 -8.78 9.21
CA ILE A 200 0.06 -9.52 10.46
C ILE A 200 0.15 -8.45 11.56
N ARG A 201 -0.78 -8.50 12.51
CA ARG A 201 -0.89 -7.47 13.55
C ARG A 201 -0.49 -8.07 14.89
N PRO A 202 0.38 -7.41 15.67
CA PRO A 202 0.78 -7.90 16.99
C PRO A 202 -0.29 -7.63 18.06
N GLY A 203 -1.27 -6.75 17.78
CA GLY A 203 -2.31 -6.34 18.71
C GLY A 203 -3.35 -5.44 18.04
N GLU A 204 -4.27 -4.91 18.85
CA GLU A 204 -5.46 -4.16 18.40
C GLU A 204 -5.63 -2.82 19.15
N ASP A 205 -4.73 -2.55 20.09
CA ASP A 205 -4.73 -1.40 21.00
C ASP A 205 -4.63 -0.04 20.31
N TYR A 206 -4.15 -0.02 19.07
CA TYR A 206 -4.06 1.18 18.24
C TYR A 206 -5.30 1.46 17.39
N PHE A 207 -6.31 0.59 17.40
CA PHE A 207 -7.57 0.86 16.70
C PHE A 207 -8.54 1.66 17.57
N ASN A 208 -9.04 2.75 17.00
CA ASN A 208 -10.22 3.42 17.55
C ASN A 208 -11.46 2.55 17.37
N GLY A 209 -12.44 2.66 18.26
CA GLY A 209 -13.71 1.94 18.18
C GLY A 209 -13.88 0.94 19.33
N ASN A 210 -14.67 -0.11 19.09
CA ASN A 210 -14.91 -1.17 20.06
C ASN A 210 -14.82 -2.55 19.39
N HIS A 211 -15.11 -3.60 20.16
CA HIS A 211 -15.06 -5.00 19.71
C HIS A 211 -15.97 -5.34 18.51
N LEU A 212 -16.91 -4.46 18.13
CA LEU A 212 -17.78 -4.62 16.96
C LEU A 212 -17.27 -3.85 15.74
N LYS A 213 -16.06 -3.28 15.80
CA LYS A 213 -15.50 -2.56 14.68
C LYS A 213 -15.12 -3.51 13.54
N GLN A 214 -15.55 -3.14 12.33
CA GLN A 214 -15.06 -3.70 11.09
C GLN A 214 -14.16 -2.69 10.39
N GLU A 215 -13.20 -3.19 9.62
CA GLU A 215 -12.33 -2.37 8.78
C GLU A 215 -12.32 -2.88 7.35
N LEU A 216 -11.91 -2.01 6.43
CA LEU A 216 -11.55 -2.39 5.07
C LEU A 216 -10.18 -3.07 5.10
N ILE A 217 -10.16 -4.38 4.84
CA ILE A 217 -8.97 -5.23 5.03
C ILE A 217 -8.24 -5.52 3.71
N VAL A 218 -8.97 -6.00 2.70
CA VAL A 218 -8.48 -6.24 1.33
C VAL A 218 -9.38 -5.48 0.36
N CYS A 219 -8.84 -4.98 -0.76
CA CYS A 219 -9.64 -4.34 -1.79
C CYS A 219 -9.09 -4.62 -3.20
N ALA A 220 -9.92 -5.23 -4.06
CA ALA A 220 -9.57 -5.57 -5.44
C ALA A 220 -9.61 -4.38 -6.43
N LEU A 221 -10.15 -3.24 -6.01
CA LEU A 221 -10.53 -2.10 -6.88
C LEU A 221 -9.41 -1.11 -7.17
N LEU A 222 -8.33 -1.16 -6.39
CA LEU A 222 -7.33 -0.09 -6.31
C LEU A 222 -6.05 -0.24 -7.17
N PRO A 223 -5.73 -1.35 -7.84
CA PRO A 223 -4.44 -1.44 -8.52
C PRO A 223 -4.27 -0.53 -9.74
N LEU A 224 -5.32 -0.02 -10.41
CA LEU A 224 -5.16 0.63 -11.74
C LEU A 224 -5.98 1.91 -11.97
N ARG A 225 -5.93 2.89 -11.05
CA ARG A 225 -6.26 4.27 -11.43
C ARG A 225 -4.96 5.08 -11.67
N PRO A 226 -4.55 5.37 -12.91
CA PRO A 226 -3.97 6.67 -13.18
C PRO A 226 -5.00 7.70 -12.71
N LYS A 227 -4.58 8.74 -11.98
CA LYS A 227 -5.46 9.85 -11.56
C LYS A 227 -6.28 10.36 -12.75
N ILE A 228 -7.50 9.87 -12.92
CA ILE A 228 -8.53 10.49 -13.74
C ILE A 228 -9.64 10.91 -12.80
N ARG A 229 -9.46 12.10 -12.22
CA ARG A 229 -10.57 12.95 -11.78
C ARG A 229 -10.13 14.41 -11.91
N ASN A 230 -10.20 14.91 -13.15
CA ASN A 230 -10.81 16.21 -13.35
C ASN A 230 -12.32 15.96 -13.36
N ARG A 231 -13.00 16.18 -12.24
CA ARG A 231 -14.43 16.48 -12.29
C ARG A 231 -14.78 17.43 -11.16
N GLU A 232 -15.13 18.64 -11.58
CA GLU A 232 -15.90 19.59 -10.80
C GLU A 232 -17.13 18.89 -10.24
N GLU A 233 -17.21 18.77 -8.93
CA GLU A 233 -18.49 18.68 -8.23
C GLU A 233 -18.50 19.77 -7.17
N LYS A 234 -18.68 21.02 -7.63
CA LYS A 234 -19.32 22.05 -6.81
C LYS A 234 -20.80 21.71 -6.71
N GLY A 235 -21.13 20.77 -5.83
CA GLY A 235 -22.47 20.64 -5.26
C GLY A 235 -22.69 21.79 -4.30
N GLY A 236 -23.22 22.92 -4.79
CA GLY A 236 -23.61 24.05 -3.96
C GLY A 236 -24.68 23.63 -2.96
N ALA A 237 -24.35 23.70 -1.68
CA ALA A 237 -25.31 23.64 -0.59
C ALA A 237 -26.31 24.79 -0.74
N ARG A 238 -27.59 24.44 -0.88
CA ARG A 238 -28.71 25.37 -0.72
C ARG A 238 -28.79 25.71 0.78
N ALA A 239 -28.47 26.95 1.13
CA ALA A 239 -28.77 27.48 2.46
C ALA A 239 -30.28 27.74 2.58
N PRO A 240 -30.91 27.48 3.74
CA PRO A 240 -32.28 27.90 4.00
C PRO A 240 -32.29 29.41 4.28
N GLY A 241 -33.12 30.13 3.53
CA GLY A 241 -33.48 31.53 3.70
C GLY A 241 -34.78 31.79 2.96
#